data_AF-A0A7K4FW60-F1
#
_entry.id   AF-A0A7K4FW60-F1
#
_cell.length_a   1.000
_cell.length_b   1.000
_cell.length_c   1.000
_cell.angle_alpha   90.00
_cell.angle_beta   90.00
_cell.angle_gamma   90.00
#
_symmetry.space_group_name_H-M   'P 1'
#
loop_
_entity.id
_entity.type
_entity.pdbx_description
1 polymer ?
#
loop_
_entity_poly.entity_id
_entity_poly.type
_entity_poly.pdbx_seq_one_letter_code
_entity_poly.pdbx_strand_id
1 'polypeptide(L)'
;MRGISFFLLLIFLLNIVLTYSQEVQIGYIKYTIFLSNDSIVETNSSNLFSPISPSEMVVDSSGNVFVAAVNTIYVLKNNGNISKEINVSGVEYLTYDPKSQVIITTSGTLPNHV
;
A
#
# COMPACT_ATOMS: atom_id res chain seq x y z
N MET A 1 26.92 42.07 9.69
CA MET A 1 26.85 40.59 9.77
C MET A 1 25.43 40.03 10.04
N ARG A 2 24.34 40.81 9.91
CA ARG A 2 22.96 40.31 10.16
C ARG A 2 22.28 39.67 8.93
N GLY A 3 22.71 40.00 7.71
CA GLY A 3 22.13 39.46 6.47
C GLY A 3 22.45 37.99 6.18
N ILE A 4 23.64 37.53 6.60
CA ILE A 4 24.09 36.15 6.36
C ILE A 4 23.25 35.14 7.15
N SER A 5 22.82 35.49 8.36
CA SER A 5 21.97 34.62 9.20
C SER A 5 20.55 34.47 8.63
N PHE A 6 19.95 35.55 8.14
CA PHE A 6 18.63 35.49 7.49
C PHE A 6 18.67 34.69 6.19
N PHE A 7 19.74 34.86 5.41
CA PHE A 7 19.93 34.13 4.15
C PHE A 7 20.05 32.61 4.37
N LEU A 8 20.80 32.18 5.40
CA LEU A 8 20.91 30.76 5.76
C LEU A 8 19.57 30.18 6.25
N LEU A 9 18.81 30.95 7.03
CA LEU A 9 17.47 30.53 7.48
C LEU A 9 16.51 30.36 6.28
N LEU A 10 16.58 31.26 5.30
CA LEU A 10 15.77 31.18 4.09
C LEU A 10 16.11 29.93 3.27
N ILE A 11 17.40 29.61 3.11
CA ILE A 11 17.85 28.38 2.44
C ILE A 11 17.34 27.14 3.18
N PHE A 12 17.44 27.12 4.51
CA PHE A 12 16.97 26.00 5.32
C PHE A 12 15.46 25.77 5.17
N LEU A 13 14.66 26.84 5.22
CA LEU A 13 13.21 26.77 5.01
C LEU A 13 12.85 26.31 3.59
N LEU A 14 13.60 26.76 2.57
CA LEU A 14 13.38 26.35 1.19
C LEU A 14 13.64 24.85 0.99
N ASN A 15 14.67 24.29 1.66
CA ASN A 15 14.96 22.85 1.61
C ASN A 15 13.85 22.01 2.29
N ILE A 16 13.25 22.50 3.37
CA ILE A 16 12.12 21.81 4.02
C ILE A 16 10.92 21.74 3.07
N VAL A 17 10.58 22.85 2.40
CA VAL A 17 9.46 22.90 1.45
C VAL A 17 9.71 21.98 0.25
N LEU A 18 10.93 21.98 -0.32
CA LEU A 18 11.30 21.10 -1.43
C LEU A 18 11.27 19.62 -1.06
N THR A 19 11.58 19.28 0.20
CA THR A 19 11.49 17.91 0.71
C THR A 19 10.03 17.48 0.89
N TYR A 20 9.16 18.42 1.26
CA TYR A 20 7.73 18.17 1.47
C TYR A 20 6.91 18.14 0.16
N SER A 21 7.41 18.74 -0.92
CA SER A 21 6.72 18.80 -2.23
C SER A 21 7.05 17.65 -3.17
N GLN A 22 7.65 16.57 -2.68
CA GLN A 22 7.78 15.34 -3.47
C GLN A 22 6.39 14.70 -3.55
N GLU A 23 5.60 15.09 -4.55
CA GLU A 23 4.44 14.33 -5.01
C GLU A 23 4.86 12.86 -5.14
N VAL A 24 4.17 11.95 -4.45
CA VAL A 24 4.32 10.52 -4.71
C VAL A 24 3.82 10.30 -6.13
N GLN A 25 4.74 10.21 -7.09
CA GLN A 25 4.40 9.87 -8.45
C GLN A 25 3.88 8.44 -8.45
N ILE A 26 2.56 8.28 -8.32
CA ILE A 26 1.91 6.99 -8.53
C ILE A 26 2.16 6.66 -10.01
N GLY A 27 3.05 5.70 -10.25
CA GLY A 27 3.37 5.22 -11.59
C GLY A 27 2.16 4.55 -12.27
N TYR A 28 2.38 3.95 -13.44
CA TYR A 28 1.30 3.35 -14.23
C TYR A 28 0.74 2.06 -13.61
N ILE A 29 -0.57 1.86 -13.74
CA ILE A 29 -1.30 0.65 -13.37
C ILE A 29 -1.32 -0.30 -14.58
N LYS A 30 -0.74 -1.49 -14.44
CA LYS A 30 -0.78 -2.58 -15.42
C LYS A 30 -1.64 -3.71 -14.86
N TYR A 31 -2.65 -4.15 -15.60
CA TYR A 31 -3.60 -5.18 -15.18
C TYR A 31 -3.78 -6.21 -16.29
N THR A 32 -3.98 -7.48 -15.91
CA THR A 32 -4.40 -8.56 -16.81
C THR A 32 -5.82 -8.94 -16.43
N ILE A 33 -6.78 -8.77 -17.34
CA ILE A 33 -8.11 -9.38 -17.20
C ILE A 33 -8.05 -10.72 -17.91
N PHE A 34 -8.34 -11.82 -17.22
CA PHE A 34 -8.52 -13.12 -17.87
C PHE A 34 -9.85 -13.11 -18.66
N LEU A 35 -9.81 -12.59 -19.89
CA LEU A 35 -10.84 -12.75 -20.92
C LEU A 35 -10.24 -13.45 -22.14
N SER A 36 -9.70 -14.65 -21.93
CA SER A 36 -9.25 -15.63 -22.95
C SER A 36 -8.31 -15.18 -24.09
N ASN A 37 -7.95 -13.90 -24.23
CA ASN A 37 -7.14 -13.35 -25.33
C ASN A 37 -6.13 -12.32 -24.78
N ASP A 38 -4.90 -12.77 -24.51
CA ASP A 38 -3.83 -11.98 -23.89
C ASP A 38 -3.25 -10.89 -24.81
N SER A 39 -2.97 -9.70 -24.26
CA SER A 39 -1.99 -8.76 -24.82
C SER A 39 -1.16 -8.11 -23.71
N ILE A 40 0.15 -8.40 -23.68
CA ILE A 40 1.11 -7.82 -22.74
C ILE A 40 1.68 -6.53 -23.34
N VAL A 41 1.65 -5.42 -22.59
CA VAL A 41 2.33 -4.17 -22.96
C VAL A 41 3.53 -3.96 -22.04
N GLU A 42 4.75 -3.98 -22.58
CA GLU A 42 5.99 -3.83 -21.81
C GLU A 42 6.34 -2.37 -21.52
N THR A 43 6.83 -2.08 -20.30
CA THR A 43 7.52 -0.84 -19.97
C THR A 43 8.76 -1.14 -19.12
N ASN A 44 9.76 -0.26 -19.18
CA ASN A 44 11.17 -0.50 -18.83
C ASN A 44 11.50 -0.56 -17.31
N SER A 45 10.59 -1.00 -16.45
CA SER A 45 10.89 -1.29 -15.04
C SER A 45 10.04 -2.44 -14.50
N SER A 46 10.68 -3.38 -13.79
CA SER A 46 10.07 -4.61 -13.30
C SER A 46 9.04 -4.33 -12.20
N ASN A 47 7.76 -4.31 -12.56
CA ASN A 47 6.67 -4.32 -11.57
C ASN A 47 6.48 -5.75 -11.04
N LEU A 48 6.50 -5.89 -9.71
CA LEU A 48 6.21 -7.13 -9.02
C LEU A 48 4.69 -7.31 -8.94
N PHE A 49 4.18 -8.32 -9.65
CA PHE A 49 2.80 -8.77 -9.50
C PHE A 49 2.72 -9.75 -8.34
N SER A 50 1.71 -9.58 -7.50
CA SER A 50 1.35 -10.58 -6.51
C SER A 50 0.19 -11.42 -7.05
N PRO A 51 0.26 -12.77 -7.06
CA PRO A 51 -0.80 -13.66 -7.55
C PRO A 51 -2.03 -13.68 -6.62
N ILE A 52 -2.18 -12.69 -5.76
CA ILE A 52 -3.28 -12.55 -4.81
C ILE A 52 -4.53 -12.22 -5.63
N SER A 53 -5.60 -12.99 -5.42
CA SER A 53 -6.95 -12.66 -5.88
C SER A 53 -7.66 -11.91 -4.74
N PRO A 54 -7.60 -10.55 -4.72
CA PRO A 54 -8.12 -9.79 -3.60
C PRO A 54 -9.65 -9.78 -3.60
N SER A 55 -10.22 -9.85 -2.40
CA SER A 55 -11.64 -9.62 -2.13
C SER A 55 -11.89 -8.23 -1.55
N GLU A 56 -10.98 -7.74 -0.72
CA GLU A 56 -11.05 -6.44 -0.06
C GLU A 56 -9.63 -5.91 0.23
N MET A 57 -9.47 -4.59 0.34
CA MET A 57 -8.18 -4.00 0.72
C MET A 57 -8.32 -2.73 1.55
N VAL A 58 -7.39 -2.54 2.49
CA VAL A 58 -7.29 -1.29 3.28
C VAL A 58 -5.82 -0.91 3.48
N VAL A 59 -5.56 0.38 3.68
CA VAL A 59 -4.22 0.92 3.91
C VAL A 59 -4.15 1.48 5.33
N ASP A 60 -3.08 1.15 6.06
CA ASP A 60 -2.82 1.74 7.38
C ASP A 60 -2.16 3.12 7.28
N SER A 61 -1.98 3.81 8.41
CA SER A 61 -1.34 5.13 8.42
C SER A 61 0.16 5.12 8.09
N SER A 62 0.79 3.95 8.00
CA SER A 62 2.18 3.79 7.57
C SER A 62 2.30 3.47 6.07
N GLY A 63 1.18 3.35 5.36
CA GLY A 63 1.15 2.97 3.95
C GLY A 63 1.34 1.48 3.70
N ASN A 64 1.21 0.62 4.73
CA ASN A 64 1.10 -0.82 4.49
C ASN A 64 -0.30 -1.12 3.95
N VAL A 65 -0.38 -2.01 2.97
CA VAL A 65 -1.63 -2.43 2.35
C VAL A 65 -2.01 -3.81 2.87
N PHE A 66 -3.19 -3.93 3.44
CA PHE A 66 -3.77 -5.20 3.88
C PHE A 66 -4.74 -5.66 2.81
N VAL A 67 -4.47 -6.84 2.25
CA VAL A 67 -5.19 -7.39 1.10
C VAL A 67 -5.83 -8.70 1.53
N ALA A 68 -7.15 -8.71 1.65
CA ALA A 68 -7.92 -9.91 1.95
C ALA A 68 -8.02 -10.81 0.72
N ALA A 69 -7.73 -12.09 0.90
CA ALA A 69 -7.91 -13.15 -0.09
C ALA A 69 -8.63 -14.33 0.58
N VAL A 70 -8.94 -15.37 -0.19
CA VAL A 70 -9.81 -16.50 0.22
C VAL A 70 -9.54 -17.01 1.64
N ASN A 71 -8.27 -17.27 2.00
CA ASN A 71 -7.89 -17.82 3.30
C ASN A 71 -6.82 -17.03 4.06
N THR A 72 -6.49 -15.85 3.56
CA THR A 72 -5.32 -15.09 4.04
C THR A 72 -5.56 -13.61 3.86
N ILE A 73 -5.11 -12.81 4.83
CA ILE A 73 -4.81 -11.39 4.62
C ILE A 73 -3.31 -11.24 4.40
N TYR A 74 -2.93 -10.71 3.24
CA TYR A 74 -1.55 -10.35 2.92
C TYR A 74 -1.26 -8.92 3.37
N VAL A 75 -0.11 -8.69 4.00
CA VAL A 75 0.37 -7.36 4.35
C VAL A 75 1.49 -6.96 3.41
N LEU A 76 1.20 -6.06 2.49
CA LEU A 76 2.17 -5.51 1.55
C LEU A 76 2.78 -4.23 2.11
N LYS A 77 4.09 -4.05 1.92
CA LYS A 77 4.75 -2.77 2.17
C LYS A 77 4.39 -1.78 1.06
N ASN A 78 4.70 -0.50 1.28
CA ASN A 78 4.50 0.58 0.30
C ASN A 78 5.27 0.38 -1.03
N ASN A 79 6.18 -0.59 -1.10
CA ASN A 79 6.89 -1.01 -2.32
C ASN A 79 6.25 -2.23 -3.01
N GLY A 80 5.09 -2.71 -2.54
CA GLY A 80 4.35 -3.84 -3.11
C GLY A 80 4.80 -5.23 -2.64
N ASN A 81 5.88 -5.34 -1.87
CA ASN A 81 6.35 -6.64 -1.38
C ASN A 81 5.48 -7.16 -0.24
N ILE A 82 5.16 -8.46 -0.29
CA ILE A 82 4.51 -9.15 0.83
C ILE A 82 5.50 -9.23 2.00
N SER A 83 5.09 -8.70 3.14
CA SER A 83 5.86 -8.73 4.40
C SER A 83 5.30 -9.70 5.42
N LYS A 84 4.01 -10.03 5.32
CA LYS A 84 3.33 -10.93 6.26
C LYS A 84 2.09 -11.54 5.62
N GLU A 85 1.74 -12.73 6.11
CA GLU A 85 0.47 -13.42 5.85
C GLU A 85 -0.23 -13.66 7.18
N ILE A 86 -1.55 -13.43 7.22
CA ILE A 86 -2.40 -13.62 8.39
C ILE A 86 -3.50 -14.58 7.98
N ASN A 87 -3.54 -15.76 8.60
CA ASN A 87 -4.56 -16.76 8.29
C ASN A 87 -5.92 -16.29 8.82
N VAL A 88 -6.79 -15.90 7.89
CA VAL A 88 -8.17 -15.50 8.14
C VAL A 88 -8.98 -16.02 6.95
N SER A 89 -9.84 -17.02 7.19
CA SER A 89 -10.70 -17.56 6.15
C SER A 89 -11.89 -16.66 5.91
N GLY A 90 -12.30 -16.48 4.64
CA GLY A 90 -13.59 -15.92 4.28
C GLY A 90 -13.82 -14.46 4.66
N VAL A 91 -12.77 -13.63 4.64
CA VAL A 91 -12.90 -12.19 4.91
C VAL A 91 -13.90 -11.56 3.95
N GLU A 92 -14.93 -10.93 4.52
CA GLU A 92 -15.98 -10.23 3.77
C GLU A 92 -15.82 -8.71 3.87
N TYR A 93 -15.29 -8.23 4.99
CA TYR A 93 -15.01 -6.81 5.21
C TYR A 93 -13.65 -6.63 5.89
N LEU A 94 -12.99 -5.54 5.51
CA LEU A 94 -11.72 -5.10 6.07
C LEU A 94 -11.77 -3.58 6.25
N THR A 95 -11.40 -3.09 7.42
CA THR A 95 -11.29 -1.65 7.68
C THR A 95 -10.13 -1.35 8.61
N TYR A 96 -9.70 -0.09 8.62
CA TYR A 96 -8.63 0.41 9.46
C TYR A 96 -9.19 1.46 10.40
N ASP A 97 -9.01 1.26 11.72
CA ASP A 97 -9.26 2.30 12.70
C ASP A 97 -7.95 3.06 12.98
N PRO A 98 -7.80 4.30 12.49
CA PRO A 98 -6.59 5.08 12.71
C PRO A 98 -6.39 5.53 14.16
N LYS A 99 -7.45 5.54 14.99
CA LYS A 99 -7.32 5.93 16.41
C LYS A 99 -6.63 4.85 17.21
N SER A 100 -7.01 3.60 16.97
CA SER A 100 -6.47 2.44 17.69
C SER A 100 -5.33 1.74 16.95
N GLN A 101 -5.04 2.14 15.70
CA GLN A 101 -4.04 1.53 14.82
C GLN A 101 -4.29 0.02 14.61
N VAL A 102 -5.55 -0.36 14.41
CA VAL A 102 -5.95 -1.76 14.23
C VAL A 102 -6.66 -1.98 12.91
N ILE A 103 -6.43 -3.16 12.33
CA ILE A 103 -7.21 -3.67 11.22
C ILE A 103 -8.35 -4.49 11.79
N ILE A 104 -9.58 -4.13 11.43
CA ILE A 104 -10.79 -4.85 11.81
C ILE A 104 -11.25 -5.61 10.58
N THR A 105 -11.48 -6.91 10.75
CA THR A 105 -11.97 -7.78 9.69
C THR A 105 -13.15 -8.58 10.20
N THR A 106 -14.11 -8.84 9.32
CA THR A 106 -15.20 -9.78 9.57
C THR A 106 -15.15 -10.89 8.54
N SER A 107 -15.50 -12.10 8.97
CA SER A 107 -15.60 -13.26 8.10
C SER A 107 -16.94 -13.96 8.29
N GLY A 108 -17.54 -14.37 7.17
CA GLY A 108 -18.74 -15.21 7.15
C GLY A 108 -18.44 -16.69 7.43
N THR A 109 -17.18 -17.11 7.34
CA THR A 109 -16.73 -18.43 7.78
C THR A 109 -16.04 -18.32 9.15
N LEU A 110 -16.57 -19.01 10.16
CA LEU A 110 -15.95 -19.06 11.48
C LEU A 110 -14.44 -19.33 11.33
N PRO A 111 -13.55 -18.56 12.01
CA PRO A 111 -12.13 -18.87 11.98
C PRO A 111 -11.95 -20.31 12.40
N ASN A 112 -11.38 -21.14 11.52
CA ASN A 112 -11.00 -22.50 11.86
C ASN A 112 -9.95 -22.41 12.96
N HIS A 113 -10.39 -22.53 14.20
CA HIS A 113 -9.51 -22.79 15.33
C HIS A 113 -8.94 -24.19 15.12
N VAL A 114 -7.70 -24.26 14.65
CA VAL A 114 -6.86 -25.48 14.75
C VAL A 114 -6.11 -25.40 16.07
#